data_AF-A0A800BKG8-F1
#
_entry.id   AF-A0A800BKG8-F1
#
_cell.length_a   1.000
_cell.length_b   1.000
_cell.length_c   1.000
_cell.angle_alpha   90.00
_cell.angle_beta   90.00
_cell.angle_gamma   90.00
#
_symmetry.space_group_name_H-M   'P 1'
#
loop_
_entity.id
_entity.type
_entity.pdbx_description
1 polymer ?
#
loop_
_entity_poly.entity_id
_entity_poly.type
_entity_poly.pdbx_seq_one_letter_code
_entity_poly.pdbx_strand_id
1 'polypeptide(L)'
;MDRNLMIMAAGVSSRMKKSAEAEGGSELAKKALAKPKMMLELGEDSRPFLDYHLFNARDAGYRDVLLIVNDKDDSVRNYYTAHAGDPDFEGLSFSFAVQTIPEGRTKPLGTA
;
A
#
# COMPACT_ATOMS: atom_id res chain seq x y z
N MET A 1 -7.24 24.85 3.74
CA MET A 1 -6.91 23.71 2.88
C MET A 1 -7.20 22.48 3.69
N ASP A 2 -8.02 21.57 3.16
CA ASP A 2 -8.35 20.35 3.86
C ASP A 2 -7.09 19.50 3.99
N ARG A 3 -6.83 18.98 5.20
CA ARG A 3 -5.65 18.17 5.50
C ARG A 3 -5.88 16.68 5.23
N ASN A 4 -6.99 16.36 4.58
CA ASN A 4 -7.44 15.01 4.29
C ASN A 4 -6.82 14.50 2.99
N LEU A 5 -6.31 13.26 3.01
CA LEU A 5 -5.79 12.57 1.84
C LEU A 5 -6.40 11.17 1.76
N MET A 6 -6.85 10.76 0.58
CA MET A 6 -7.23 9.37 0.31
C MET A 6 -6.19 8.71 -0.58
N ILE A 7 -5.70 7.53 -0.17
CA ILE A 7 -4.76 6.73 -0.96
C ILE A 7 -5.41 5.38 -1.32
N MET A 8 -5.45 5.07 -2.61
CA MET A 8 -5.92 3.77 -3.10
C MET A 8 -4.81 2.72 -3.05
N ALA A 9 -4.82 1.88 -2.01
CA ALA A 9 -3.81 0.86 -1.73
C ALA A 9 -4.31 -0.59 -1.94
N ALA A 10 -5.52 -0.80 -2.46
CA ALA A 10 -6.14 -2.12 -2.63
C ALA A 10 -5.70 -2.91 -3.88
N GLY A 11 -4.77 -2.37 -4.68
CA GLY A 11 -4.39 -2.94 -5.98
C GLY A 11 -3.63 -4.27 -5.88
N VAL A 12 -4.14 -5.31 -6.55
CA VAL A 12 -3.58 -6.68 -6.54
C VAL A 12 -2.28 -6.86 -7.34
N SER A 13 -1.72 -5.78 -7.89
CA SER A 13 -0.41 -5.77 -8.56
C SER A 13 -0.27 -6.74 -9.74
N SER A 14 -1.36 -7.08 -10.43
CA SER A 14 -1.41 -8.17 -11.42
C SER A 14 -0.40 -8.04 -12.56
N ARG A 15 -0.16 -6.81 -13.06
CA ARG A 15 0.84 -6.57 -14.12
C ARG A 15 2.26 -6.85 -13.62
N MET A 16 2.57 -6.41 -12.40
CA MET A 16 3.88 -6.59 -11.78
C MET A 16 4.14 -8.07 -11.45
N LYS A 17 3.13 -8.80 -10.98
CA LYS A 17 3.22 -10.25 -10.73
C LYS A 17 3.52 -11.03 -12.01
N LYS A 18 2.82 -10.72 -13.13
CA LYS A 18 3.12 -11.31 -14.43
C LYS A 18 4.56 -11.05 -14.89
N SER A 19 5.07 -9.84 -14.69
CA SER A 19 6.47 -9.51 -15.01
C SER A 19 7.43 -10.31 -14.13
N ALA A 20 7.17 -10.41 -12.82
CA ALA A 20 8.00 -11.18 -11.89
C ALA A 20 8.00 -12.69 -12.20
N GLU A 21 6.86 -13.26 -12.59
CA GLU A 21 6.76 -14.65 -13.04
C GLU A 21 7.62 -14.91 -14.29
N ALA A 22 7.62 -13.96 -15.23
CA ALA A 22 8.40 -14.05 -16.46
C ALA A 22 9.92 -13.87 -16.22
N GLU A 23 10.31 -13.09 -15.22
CA GLU A 23 11.71 -12.79 -14.91
C GLU A 23 12.44 -13.97 -14.24
N GLY A 24 11.70 -14.87 -13.58
CA GLY A 24 12.18 -16.18 -13.18
C GLY A 24 13.19 -16.19 -12.02
N GLY A 25 12.72 -16.50 -10.81
CA GLY A 25 13.53 -17.06 -9.73
C GLY A 25 14.43 -16.10 -8.92
N SER A 26 14.55 -14.84 -9.32
CA SER A 26 15.28 -13.84 -8.52
C SER A 26 14.60 -13.61 -7.17
N GLU A 27 15.37 -13.27 -6.14
CA GLU A 27 14.80 -12.93 -4.82
C GLU A 27 13.86 -11.71 -4.90
N LEU A 28 14.14 -10.78 -5.81
CA LEU A 28 13.28 -9.63 -6.09
C LEU A 28 11.92 -10.08 -6.67
N ALA A 29 11.93 -11.01 -7.63
CA ALA A 29 10.71 -11.58 -8.20
C ALA A 29 9.89 -12.31 -7.14
N LYS A 30 10.53 -13.10 -6.26
CA LYS A 30 9.84 -13.77 -5.14
C LYS A 30 9.16 -12.76 -4.20
N LYS A 31 9.85 -11.68 -3.82
CA LYS A 31 9.27 -10.60 -2.99
C LYS A 31 8.08 -9.93 -3.70
N ALA A 32 8.22 -9.63 -5.00
CA ALA A 32 7.18 -9.02 -5.81
C ALA A 32 5.91 -9.88 -5.96
N LEU A 33 6.04 -11.21 -5.87
CA LEU A 33 4.90 -12.13 -5.92
C LEU A 33 4.19 -12.28 -4.58
N ALA A 34 4.94 -12.22 -3.48
CA ALA A 34 4.45 -12.46 -2.12
C ALA A 34 3.73 -11.25 -1.50
N LYS A 35 4.20 -10.02 -1.74
CA LYS A 35 3.67 -8.81 -1.09
C LYS A 35 2.88 -7.92 -2.07
N PRO A 36 1.90 -7.15 -1.60
CA PRO A 36 1.32 -6.04 -2.37
C PRO A 36 2.38 -5.03 -2.81
N LYS A 37 2.17 -4.37 -3.96
CA LYS A 37 3.07 -3.32 -4.46
C LYS A 37 3.36 -2.23 -3.43
N MET A 38 2.36 -1.82 -2.66
CA MET A 38 2.51 -0.79 -1.62
C MET A 38 3.41 -1.23 -0.45
N MET A 39 3.54 -2.55 -0.25
CA MET A 39 4.34 -3.15 0.83
C MET A 39 5.68 -3.70 0.33
N LEU A 40 6.08 -3.38 -0.90
CA LEU A 40 7.43 -3.69 -1.36
C LEU A 40 8.44 -2.81 -0.65
N GLU A 41 9.48 -3.45 -0.15
CA GLU A 41 10.55 -2.83 0.62
C GLU A 41 11.53 -2.14 -0.33
N LEU A 42 11.87 -0.88 -0.04
CA LEU A 42 12.83 -0.10 -0.82
C LEU A 42 13.90 0.52 0.08
N GLY A 43 15.10 0.67 -0.49
CA GLY A 43 16.26 1.27 0.18
C GLY A 43 16.93 0.29 1.15
N GLU A 44 17.99 0.77 1.80
CA GLU A 44 18.78 -0.03 2.74
C GLU A 44 17.96 -0.38 4.00
N ASP A 45 17.09 0.53 4.44
CA ASP A 45 16.21 0.35 5.59
C ASP A 45 15.01 -0.58 5.31
N SER A 46 14.87 -1.07 4.07
CA SER A 46 13.79 -1.99 3.67
C SER A 46 12.37 -1.49 4.03
N ARG A 47 12.12 -0.18 3.88
CA ARG A 47 10.83 0.44 4.19
C ARG A 47 9.78 0.14 3.12
N PRO A 48 8.50 -0.07 3.48
CA PRO A 48 7.42 -0.15 2.51
C PRO A 48 7.39 1.05 1.56
N PHE A 49 7.12 0.79 0.28
CA PHE A 49 7.01 1.84 -0.73
C PHE A 49 5.98 2.92 -0.36
N LEU A 50 4.89 2.54 0.31
CA LEU A 50 3.84 3.47 0.73
C LEU A 50 4.33 4.47 1.80
N ASP A 51 5.38 4.17 2.58
CA ASP A 51 5.96 5.12 3.53
C ASP A 51 6.41 6.41 2.83
N TYR A 52 7.09 6.28 1.69
CA TYR A 52 7.58 7.42 0.93
C TYR A 52 6.44 8.32 0.43
N HIS A 53 5.29 7.73 0.07
CA HIS A 53 4.10 8.51 -0.26
C HIS A 53 3.54 9.25 0.96
N LEU A 54 3.53 8.60 2.12
CA LEU A 54 3.05 9.19 3.37
C LEU A 54 3.96 10.31 3.86
N PHE A 55 5.28 10.16 3.74
CA PHE A 55 6.24 11.21 4.08
C PHE A 55 6.05 12.43 3.19
N ASN A 56 5.94 12.23 1.87
CA ASN A 56 5.64 13.33 0.94
C ASN A 56 4.29 14.01 1.27
N ALA A 57 3.27 13.24 1.64
CA ALA A 57 1.97 13.79 2.04
C ALA A 57 2.08 14.61 3.34
N ARG A 58 2.78 14.09 4.34
CA ARG A 58 3.06 14.78 5.61
C ARG A 58 3.79 16.10 5.35
N ASP A 59 4.84 16.07 4.54
CA ASP A 59 5.66 17.23 4.24
C ASP A 59 4.89 18.27 3.41
N ALA A 60 3.92 17.83 2.59
CA ALA A 60 2.97 18.69 1.89
C ALA A 60 1.83 19.25 2.78
N GLY A 61 1.76 18.86 4.05
CA GLY A 61 0.79 19.39 5.03
C GLY A 61 -0.47 18.55 5.24
N TYR A 62 -0.59 17.37 4.62
CA TYR A 62 -1.67 16.41 4.91
C TYR A 62 -1.45 15.73 6.26
N ARG A 63 -2.55 15.47 6.97
CA ARG A 63 -2.52 14.90 8.32
C ARG A 63 -3.46 13.71 8.44
N ASP A 64 -4.64 13.78 7.84
CA ASP A 64 -5.65 12.73 7.97
C ASP A 64 -5.69 11.85 6.73
N VAL A 65 -5.16 10.64 6.83
CA VAL A 65 -4.97 9.73 5.70
C VAL A 65 -5.97 8.58 5.75
N LEU A 66 -6.84 8.52 4.73
CA LEU A 66 -7.72 7.39 4.48
C LEU A 66 -7.05 6.41 3.50
N LEU A 67 -6.66 5.24 4.00
CA LEU A 67 -6.11 4.14 3.21
C LEU A 67 -7.25 3.23 2.73
N ILE A 68 -7.46 3.17 1.43
CA ILE A 68 -8.39 2.22 0.81
C ILE A 68 -7.67 0.90 0.59
N VAL A 69 -8.03 -0.13 1.34
CA VAL A 69 -7.37 -1.44 1.38
C VAL A 69 -8.21 -2.54 0.75
N ASN A 70 -7.57 -3.65 0.39
CA ASN A 70 -8.23 -4.81 -0.20
C ASN A 70 -9.05 -5.59 0.86
N ASP A 71 -10.08 -6.31 0.44
CA ASP A 71 -10.91 -7.17 1.30
C ASP A 71 -10.26 -8.53 1.64
N LYS A 72 -9.24 -8.93 0.88
CA LYS A 72 -8.53 -10.22 1.00
C LYS A 72 -7.08 -10.08 1.46
N ASP A 73 -6.61 -8.86 1.69
CA ASP A 73 -5.24 -8.58 2.10
C ASP A 73 -5.20 -7.45 3.14
N ASP A 74 -4.99 -7.84 4.39
CA ASP A 74 -4.89 -6.92 5.53
C ASP A 74 -3.45 -6.42 5.77
N SER A 75 -2.47 -6.75 4.92
CA SER A 75 -1.05 -6.40 5.16
C SER A 75 -0.85 -4.91 5.38
N VAL A 76 -1.48 -4.08 4.54
CA VAL A 76 -1.43 -2.61 4.65
C VAL A 76 -2.11 -2.15 5.94
N ARG A 77 -3.33 -2.64 6.22
CA ARG A 77 -4.06 -2.25 7.44
C ARG A 77 -3.26 -2.59 8.69
N ASN A 78 -2.79 -3.83 8.78
CA ASN A 78 -2.07 -4.33 9.95
C ASN A 78 -0.77 -3.55 10.17
N TYR A 79 -0.01 -3.31 9.10
CA TYR A 79 1.24 -2.56 9.18
C TYR A 79 1.01 -1.14 9.70
N TYR A 80 0.14 -0.36 9.06
CA TYR A 80 -0.07 1.04 9.45
C TYR A 80 -0.90 1.20 10.73
N THR A 81 -1.64 0.19 11.16
CA THR A 81 -2.24 0.18 12.51
C THR A 81 -1.17 -0.04 13.57
N ALA A 82 -0.26 -0.99 13.36
CA ALA A 82 0.78 -1.33 14.34
C ALA A 82 1.84 -0.23 14.50
N HIS A 83 2.18 0.48 13.42
CA HIS A 83 3.23 1.51 13.41
C HIS A 83 2.66 2.94 13.50
N ALA A 84 1.34 3.12 13.70
CA ALA A 84 0.71 4.45 13.71
C ALA A 84 1.33 5.44 14.73
N GLY A 85 1.91 4.91 15.82
CA GLY A 85 2.54 5.71 16.87
C GLY A 85 4.05 5.92 16.69
N ASP A 86 4.65 5.40 15.61
CA ASP A 86 6.09 5.51 15.40
C ASP A 86 6.49 6.95 15.07
N PRO A 87 7.70 7.39 15.45
CA PRO A 87 8.18 8.75 15.18
C PRO A 87 8.12 9.14 13.70
N ASP A 88 8.30 8.17 12.80
CA ASP A 88 8.25 8.41 11.35
C ASP A 88 6.88 8.91 10.87
N PHE A 89 5.80 8.55 11.58
CA PHE A 89 4.43 8.91 11.24
C PHE A 89 3.86 10.00 12.15
N GLU A 90 4.70 10.68 12.93
CA GLU A 90 4.26 11.78 13.79
C GLU A 90 3.48 12.84 12.99
N GLY A 91 2.29 13.18 13.49
CA GLY A 91 1.38 14.12 12.86
C GLY A 91 0.48 13.52 11.78
N LEU A 92 0.62 12.24 11.42
CA LEU A 92 -0.35 11.54 10.58
C LEU A 92 -1.38 10.79 11.43
N SER A 93 -2.62 10.78 10.96
CA SER A 93 -3.69 9.93 11.46
C SER A 93 -4.12 8.98 10.35
N PHE A 94 -4.38 7.71 10.68
CA PHE A 94 -4.75 6.69 9.71
C PHE A 94 -6.18 6.22 9.92
N SER A 95 -6.96 6.24 8.86
CA SER A 95 -8.27 5.60 8.76
C SER A 95 -8.27 4.61 7.60
N PHE A 96 -9.16 3.63 7.65
CA PHE A 96 -9.20 2.57 6.64
C PHE A 96 -10.61 2.38 6.10
N ALA A 97 -10.71 2.22 4.78
CA ALA A 97 -11.92 1.72 4.12
C ALA A 97 -11.58 0.53 3.23
N VAL A 98 -12.52 -0.39 3.08
CA VAL A 98 -12.32 -1.61 2.29
C VAL A 98 -12.87 -1.43 0.89
N GLN A 99 -12.08 -1.80 -0.11
CA GLN A 99 -12.52 -1.94 -1.48
C GLN A 99 -12.75 -3.41 -1.82
N THR A 100 -14.00 -3.84 -1.69
CA THR A 100 -14.44 -5.19 -2.04
C THR A 100 -14.32 -5.45 -3.54
N ILE A 101 -13.88 -6.65 -3.91
CA ILE A 101 -13.94 -7.10 -5.30
C ILE A 101 -15.35 -7.61 -5.58
N PRO A 102 -16.12 -6.99 -6.51
CA PRO A 102 -17.47 -7.44 -6.82
C PRO A 102 -17.50 -8.90 -7.32
N GLU A 103 -18.60 -9.59 -7.07
CA GLU A 103 -18.83 -10.92 -7.64
C GLU A 103 -18.65 -10.92 -9.16
N GLY A 104 -18.04 -11.98 -9.68
CA GLY A 104 -17.70 -12.10 -11.11
C GLY A 104 -16.47 -11.32 -11.56
N ARG A 105 -15.76 -10.61 -10.66
CA ARG A 105 -14.48 -9.95 -10.97
C ARG A 105 -13.30 -10.58 -10.23
N THR A 106 -12.14 -10.48 -10.84
CA THR A 106 -10.84 -10.87 -10.25
C THR A 106 -10.04 -9.68 -9.71
N LYS A 107 -10.50 -8.45 -9.99
CA LYS A 107 -9.81 -7.20 -9.64
C LYS A 107 -10.78 -6.16 -9.05
N PRO A 108 -10.32 -5.31 -8.11
CA PRO A 108 -11.10 -4.19 -7.58
C PRO A 108 -11.55 -3.21 -8.68
N LEU A 109 -12.63 -2.49 -8.41
CA LEU A 109 -13.09 -1.40 -9.28
C LEU A 109 -12.03 -0.28 -9.38
N GLY A 110 -12.01 0.44 -10.49
CA GLY A 110 -11.01 1.51 -10.72
C GLY A 110 -9.58 1.00 -10.95
N THR A 111 -9.39 -0.31 -11.13
CA THR A 111 -8.11 -0.89 -11.53
C THR A 111 -8.21 -1.51 -12.94
N ALA A 112 -7.16 -1.32 -13.75
CA ALA A 112 -7.03 -1.89 -15.10
C ALA A 112 -6.50 -3.32 -15.07
#